data_AF-A0A948ULU5-F1
#
_entry.id   AF-A0A948ULU5-F1
#
_cell.length_a   1.000
_cell.length_b   1.000
_cell.length_c   1.000
_cell.angle_alpha   90.00
_cell.angle_beta   90.00
_cell.angle_gamma   90.00
#
_symmetry.space_group_name_H-M   'P 1'
#
loop_
_entity.id
_entity.type
_entity.pdbx_description
1 polymer ?
#
loop_
_entity_poly.entity_id
_entity_poly.type
_entity_poly.pdbx_seq_one_letter_code
_entity_poly.pdbx_strand_id
1 'polypeptide(L)' 'MINDSTFRVTQFNDPASGCSHAVDNIDNYILRPRDAFHLSYMQDQQIKYIVTNDRNFDKVKTIKRVPF' A
#
# COMPACT_ATOMS: atom_id res chain seq x y z
N MET A 1 13.47 26.62 -1.45
CA MET A 1 13.40 25.38 -0.65
C MET A 1 12.25 25.52 0.33
N ILE A 2 11.12 24.86 0.06
CA ILE A 2 9.99 24.82 0.99
C ILE A 2 10.34 23.71 1.99
N ASN A 3 11.02 24.08 3.07
CA ASN A 3 11.47 23.15 4.12
C ASN A 3 10.48 23.09 5.29
N ASP A 4 9.23 23.52 5.08
CA ASP A 4 8.18 23.51 6.08
C ASP A 4 6.85 23.10 5.45
N SER A 5 6.76 21.84 5.03
CA SER A 5 5.49 21.25 4.62
C SER A 5 5.09 20.16 5.62
N THR A 6 4.06 20.42 6.41
CA THR A 6 3.34 19.42 7.22
C THR A 6 2.76 18.28 6.37
N PHE A 7 2.84 18.40 5.06
CA PHE A 7 2.45 17.41 4.08
C PHE A 7 3.69 16.88 3.34
N ARG A 8 3.79 15.55 3.24
CA ARG A 8 4.83 14.87 2.46
C ARG A 8 4.14 14.10 1.33
N VAL A 9 4.45 14.47 0.08
CA VAL A 9 4.14 13.59 -1.06
C VAL A 9 5.18 12.48 -1.05
N THR A 10 4.69 11.25 -1.13
CA THR A 10 5.50 10.03 -1.05
C THR A 10 5.22 9.16 -2.27
N GLN A 11 6.24 8.42 -2.69
CA GLN A 11 6.23 7.55 -3.87
C GLN A 11 7.03 6.28 -3.56
N PHE A 12 7.05 5.31 -4.47
CA PHE A 12 7.91 4.14 -4.30
C PHE A 12 9.39 4.54 -4.20
N ASN A 13 10.15 3.82 -3.37
CA ASN A 13 11.61 3.97 -3.32
C ASN A 13 12.24 3.56 -4.65
N ASP A 14 11.75 2.47 -5.26
CA ASP A 14 12.04 2.07 -6.64
C ASP A 14 10.72 1.78 -7.39
N PRO A 15 10.32 2.62 -8.37
CA PRO A 15 9.06 2.46 -9.08
C PRO A 15 8.91 1.13 -9.82
N ALA A 16 9.99 0.59 -10.40
CA ALA A 16 9.92 -0.66 -11.16
C ALA A 16 9.62 -1.85 -10.24
N SER A 17 10.36 -1.97 -9.14
CA SER A 17 10.12 -2.98 -8.10
C SER A 17 8.74 -2.82 -7.47
N GLY A 18 8.33 -1.59 -7.13
CA GLY A 18 7.00 -1.31 -6.57
C GLY A 18 5.85 -1.75 -7.49
N CYS A 19 5.97 -1.50 -8.80
CA CYS A 19 5.01 -1.97 -9.78
C CYS A 19 5.02 -3.50 -9.93
N SER A 20 6.19 -4.14 -9.93
CA SER A 20 6.28 -5.61 -9.98
C SER A 20 5.60 -6.25 -8.76
N HIS A 21 5.89 -5.77 -7.55
CA HIS A 21 5.24 -6.25 -6.33
C HIS A 21 3.73 -5.99 -6.32
N ALA A 22 3.26 -4.92 -6.96
CA ALA A 22 1.83 -4.68 -7.11
C ALA A 22 1.17 -5.79 -7.95
N VAL A 23 1.83 -6.26 -9.01
CA VAL A 23 1.36 -7.41 -9.81
C VAL A 23 1.37 -8.68 -8.96
N ASP A 24 2.45 -8.96 -8.24
CA ASP A 24 2.53 -10.13 -7.35
C ASP A 24 1.42 -10.12 -6.28
N ASN A 25 1.06 -8.94 -5.77
CA ASN A 25 0.01 -8.79 -4.78
C ASN A 25 -1.41 -9.04 -5.33
N ILE A 26 -1.62 -8.86 -6.64
CA ILE A 26 -2.90 -9.23 -7.28
C ILE A 26 -3.13 -10.73 -7.10
N ASP A 27 -2.11 -11.53 -7.41
CA ASP A 27 -2.22 -12.99 -7.40
C ASP A 27 -2.17 -13.56 -5.99
N ASN A 28 -1.24 -13.08 -5.16
CA ASN A 28 -1.02 -13.62 -3.81
C ASN A 28 -2.18 -13.36 -2.85
N TYR A 29 -2.91 -12.26 -3.03
CA TYR A 29 -3.98 -11.84 -2.12
C TYR A 29 -5.36 -11.74 -2.79
N ILE A 30 -5.44 -12.02 -4.10
CA ILE A 30 -6.65 -11.92 -4.92
C ILE A 30 -7.25 -10.51 -4.76
N LEU A 31 -6.40 -9.51 -4.96
CA LEU A 31 -6.75 -8.09 -4.83
C LEU A 31 -7.06 -7.50 -6.21
N ARG A 32 -7.94 -6.50 -6.24
CA ARG A 32 -8.10 -5.67 -7.44
C ARG A 32 -6.80 -4.89 -7.68
N PRO A 33 -6.46 -4.54 -8.94
CA PRO A 33 -5.21 -3.85 -9.26
C PRO A 33 -4.93 -2.62 -8.38
N ARG A 34 -5.95 -1.79 -8.11
CA ARG A 34 -5.82 -0.63 -7.22
C ARG A 34 -5.43 -1.01 -5.79
N ASP A 35 -6.07 -2.03 -5.23
CA ASP A 35 -5.87 -2.43 -3.84
C ASP A 35 -4.52 -3.13 -3.69
N ALA A 36 -4.09 -3.88 -4.71
CA ALA A 36 -2.75 -4.47 -4.80
C ALA A 36 -1.64 -3.41 -4.93
N PHE A 37 -1.89 -2.34 -5.69
CA PHE A 37 -0.99 -1.19 -5.79
C PHE A 37 -0.84 -0.48 -4.43
N HIS A 38 -1.95 -0.20 -3.75
CA HIS A 38 -1.91 0.37 -2.40
C HIS A 38 -1.12 -0.54 -1.44
N LEU A 39 -1.34 -1.86 -1.50
CA LEU A 39 -0.61 -2.81 -0.66
C LEU A 39 0.90 -2.78 -0.94
N SER A 40 1.31 -2.83 -2.22
CA SER A 40 2.73 -2.75 -2.61
C SER A 40 3.38 -1.48 -2.06
N TYR A 41 2.68 -0.36 -2.23
CA TYR A 41 3.12 0.93 -1.73
C TYR A 41 3.23 0.97 -0.20
N MET A 42 2.28 0.38 0.52
CA MET A 42 2.34 0.25 1.97
C MET A 42 3.51 -0.61 2.43
N GLN A 43 3.81 -1.71 1.72
CA GLN A 43 4.95 -2.59 2.01
C GLN A 43 6.28 -1.86 1.81
N ASP A 44 6.44 -1.14 0.70
CA ASP A 44 7.64 -0.35 0.37
C ASP A 44 7.90 0.77 1.40
N GLN A 45 6.83 1.44 1.85
CA GLN A 45 6.91 2.56 2.79
C GLN A 45 6.74 2.15 4.26
N GLN A 46 6.70 0.86 4.55
CA GLN A 46 6.51 0.31 5.90
C GLN A 46 5.24 0.81 6.63
N ILE A 47 4.19 1.12 5.88
CA ILE A 47 2.89 1.56 6.40
C ILE A 47 2.13 0.33 6.88
N LYS A 48 1.74 0.30 8.16
CA LYS A 48 1.10 -0.86 8.79
C LYS A 48 -0.41 -0.78 8.93
N TYR A 49 -1.00 0.40 8.75
CA TYR A 49 -2.42 0.64 9.02
C TYR A 49 -3.10 1.22 7.79
N ILE A 50 -4.28 0.70 7.47
CA ILE A 50 -5.13 1.24 6.40
C ILE A 50 -6.55 1.43 6.93
N VAL A 51 -7.10 2.62 6.70
CA VAL A 51 -8.48 2.96 7.04
C VAL A 51 -9.35 2.64 5.84
N THR A 52 -10.12 1.55 5.92
CA THR A 52 -10.97 1.05 4.82
C THR A 52 -12.03 0.06 5.31
N ASN A 53 -13.19 0.10 4.63
CA ASN A 53 -14.24 -0.91 4.76
C ASN A 53 -14.02 -2.14 3.86
N ASP A 54 -12.97 -2.14 3.04
CA ASP A 54 -12.61 -3.27 2.19
C ASP A 54 -11.94 -4.38 3.03
N ARG A 55 -12.71 -5.44 3.31
CA ARG A 55 -12.25 -6.61 4.09
C ARG A 55 -11.18 -7.44 3.38
N ASN A 56 -10.89 -7.20 2.10
CA ASN A 56 -9.83 -7.96 1.42
C ASN A 56 -8.45 -7.73 2.04
N PHE A 57 -8.22 -6.58 2.68
CA PHE A 57 -6.97 -6.32 3.40
C PHE A 57 -6.80 -7.17 4.67
N ASP A 58 -7.87 -7.79 5.19
CA ASP A 58 -7.77 -8.71 6.33
C ASP A 58 -6.98 -9.99 5.97
N LYS A 59 -6.79 -10.28 4.68
CA LYS A 59 -5.97 -11.41 4.18
C LYS A 59 -4.46 -11.16 4.34
N VAL A 60 -4.05 -9.91 4.51
CA VAL A 60 -2.63 -9.50 4.52
C VAL A 60 -2.13 -9.38 5.95
N LYS A 61 -1.41 -10.40 6.43
CA LYS A 61 -0.97 -10.47 7.84
C LYS A 61 -0.11 -9.30 8.31
N THR A 62 0.63 -8.65 7.41
CA THR A 62 1.52 -7.54 7.74
C THR A 62 0.81 -6.19 7.86
N ILE A 63 -0.46 -6.11 7.48
CA ILE A 63 -1.27 -4.90 7.48
C ILE A 63 -2.45 -5.04 8.44
N LYS A 64 -2.78 -3.97 9.17
CA LYS A 64 -3.95 -3.90 10.05
C LYS A 64 -4.99 -2.96 9.46
N ARG A 65 -6.15 -3.51 9.12
CA ARG A 65 -7.32 -2.74 8.65
C ARG A 65 -8.05 -2.08 9.82
N VAL A 66 -8.44 -0.83 9.63
CA VAL A 66 -9.31 -0.05 10.54
C VAL A 66 -10.59 0.31 9.79
N PRO A 67 -11.78 -0.17 10.19
CA PRO A 67 -13.05 0.21 9.56
C PRO A 67 -13.41 1.67 9.86
N PHE A 68 -14.24 2.29 9.01
CA PHE A 68 -14.75 3.64 9.21
C PHE A 68 -16.20 3.82 8.73
#